data_AF-A0A840PCD1-F1
#
_entry.id   AF-A0A840PCD1-F1
#
_cell.length_a   1.000
_cell.length_b   1.000
_cell.length_c   1.000
_cell.angle_alpha   90.00
_cell.angle_beta   90.00
_cell.angle_gamma   90.00
#
_symmetry.space_group_name_H-M   'P 1'
#
loop_
_entity.id
_entity.type
_entity.pdbx_description
1 polymer ?
#
loop_
_entity_poly.entity_id
_entity_poly.type
_entity_poly.pdbx_seq_one_letter_code
_entity_poly.pdbx_strand_id
1 'polypeptide(L)'
;MQQLAKRLPGTEVYLMPYAHPLSHAAQKPTLSYVEAVTKKGVEHVRSGELAGVLRYKLPFVPRDQAWTRPAADNLARTGDGRLSFVVQKQTTTKAGMSCGATRKTVLTSGAAKRVVSFWHRDGRGPEHPAGYHIKQLLLDGKVVWERDVAADAADTWVRATVDLTAELSGATSATLRWRLYERKGVSDYFIDVGVDDIALTGLAMSDPGMENAAVWTPTLARQGGPVYCSAQVYHENYGADLGARIAKLYAAG
;
A
#
# COMPACT_ATOMS: atom_id res chain seq x y z
N MET A 1 -21.84 14.05 0.28
CA MET A 1 -22.48 14.15 -1.05
C MET A 1 -23.81 14.88 -1.01
N GLN A 2 -24.72 14.58 -0.07
CA GLN A 2 -25.97 15.34 0.11
C GLN A 2 -25.79 16.87 0.26
N GLN A 3 -24.67 17.34 0.83
CA GLN A 3 -24.35 18.76 0.86
C GLN A 3 -23.90 19.35 -0.49
N LEU A 4 -23.35 18.53 -1.40
CA LEU A 4 -22.88 18.99 -2.71
C LEU A 4 -24.05 19.27 -3.65
N ALA A 5 -25.04 18.35 -3.70
CA ALA A 5 -26.27 18.52 -4.47
C ALA A 5 -27.09 19.74 -4.00
N LYS A 6 -27.10 20.02 -2.68
CA LYS A 6 -27.70 21.25 -2.13
C LYS A 6 -26.96 22.53 -2.53
N ARG A 7 -25.66 22.46 -2.79
CA ARG A 7 -24.81 23.61 -3.17
C ARG A 7 -24.82 23.91 -4.66
N LEU A 8 -25.25 22.96 -5.50
CA LEU A 8 -25.26 23.06 -6.96
C LEU A 8 -26.60 22.60 -7.53
N PRO A 9 -27.71 23.31 -7.25
CA PRO A 9 -29.03 22.94 -7.73
C PRO A 9 -29.06 22.91 -9.27
N GLY A 10 -29.69 21.87 -9.84
CA GLY A 10 -29.79 21.68 -11.29
C GLY A 10 -28.50 21.24 -11.99
N THR A 11 -27.42 20.96 -11.23
CA THR A 11 -26.15 20.48 -11.80
C THR A 11 -26.00 18.98 -11.61
N GLU A 12 -25.73 18.25 -12.70
CA GLU A 12 -25.39 16.83 -12.62
C GLU A 12 -23.99 16.64 -12.03
N VAL A 13 -23.89 15.81 -11.00
CA VAL A 13 -22.62 15.50 -10.34
C VAL A 13 -22.18 14.09 -10.71
N TYR A 14 -20.97 13.98 -11.24
CA TYR A 14 -20.34 12.71 -11.60
C TYR A 14 -19.17 12.42 -10.67
N LEU A 15 -19.03 11.17 -10.24
CA LEU A 15 -17.78 10.71 -9.64
C LEU A 15 -16.82 10.35 -10.78
N MET A 16 -15.58 10.84 -10.73
CA MET A 16 -14.56 10.52 -11.72
C MET A 16 -13.40 9.75 -11.09
N PRO A 17 -13.49 8.41 -10.92
CA PRO A 17 -12.40 7.63 -10.35
C PRO A 17 -11.18 7.65 -11.27
N TYR A 18 -10.03 7.91 -10.65
CA TYR A 18 -8.76 7.89 -11.35
C TYR A 18 -8.29 6.44 -11.55
N ALA A 19 -8.21 5.99 -12.81
CA ALA A 19 -8.08 4.57 -13.13
C ALA A 19 -6.77 4.18 -13.83
N HIS A 20 -5.82 5.10 -14.04
CA HIS A 20 -4.52 4.84 -14.67
C HIS A 20 -3.42 5.54 -13.86
N PRO A 21 -2.13 5.45 -14.19
CA PRO A 21 -1.13 6.43 -13.74
C PRO A 21 -1.16 7.73 -14.57
N LEU A 22 -1.43 8.83 -13.89
CA LEU A 22 -1.28 10.24 -14.27
C LEU A 22 -1.16 10.95 -12.94
N SER A 23 -0.48 12.08 -12.98
CA SER A 23 0.10 12.75 -11.81
C SER A 23 1.33 12.02 -11.30
N HIS A 24 2.26 12.80 -10.75
CA HIS A 24 3.45 12.36 -10.02
C HIS A 24 3.10 11.67 -8.70
N ALA A 25 1.94 11.00 -8.61
CA ALA A 25 1.52 10.27 -7.43
C ALA A 25 2.45 9.07 -7.22
N ALA A 26 3.02 8.99 -6.02
CA ALA A 26 3.87 7.86 -5.60
C ALA A 26 3.20 6.49 -5.82
N GLN A 27 1.87 6.44 -5.70
CA GLN A 27 1.09 5.22 -5.78
C GLN A 27 0.18 5.27 -7.00
N LYS A 28 0.41 4.37 -7.93
CA LYS A 28 -0.48 4.18 -9.08
C LYS A 28 -1.77 3.48 -8.60
N PRO A 29 -2.96 3.82 -9.10
CA PRO A 29 -4.20 3.16 -8.70
C PRO A 29 -4.10 1.64 -8.85
N THR A 30 -4.52 0.91 -7.81
CA THR A 30 -4.62 -0.55 -7.85
C THR A 30 -5.98 -0.98 -8.39
N LEU A 31 -6.10 -2.23 -8.89
CA LEU A 31 -7.40 -2.78 -9.30
C LEU A 31 -8.43 -2.69 -8.17
N SER A 32 -8.03 -3.10 -6.96
CA SER A 32 -8.91 -3.09 -5.78
C SER A 32 -9.35 -1.68 -5.39
N TYR A 33 -8.48 -0.67 -5.49
CA TYR A 33 -8.84 0.72 -5.23
C TYR A 33 -9.90 1.21 -6.22
N VAL A 34 -9.66 1.03 -7.52
CA VAL A 34 -10.58 1.52 -8.55
C VAL A 34 -11.92 0.77 -8.46
N GLU A 35 -11.89 -0.53 -8.20
CA GLU A 35 -13.08 -1.35 -7.96
C GLU A 35 -13.89 -0.83 -6.76
N ALA A 36 -13.25 -0.57 -5.61
CA ALA A 36 -13.91 -0.08 -4.41
C ALA A 36 -14.54 1.31 -4.60
N VAL A 37 -13.80 2.25 -5.19
CA VAL A 37 -14.31 3.61 -5.48
C VAL A 37 -15.45 3.55 -6.49
N THR A 38 -15.34 2.72 -7.53
CA THR A 38 -16.40 2.52 -8.52
C THR A 38 -17.64 1.93 -7.89
N LYS A 39 -17.51 0.89 -7.05
CA LYS A 39 -18.62 0.29 -6.31
C LYS A 39 -19.36 1.35 -5.48
N LYS A 40 -18.63 2.17 -4.72
CA LYS A 40 -19.24 3.25 -3.94
C LYS A 40 -19.93 4.29 -4.83
N GLY A 41 -19.32 4.63 -5.96
CA GLY A 41 -19.93 5.52 -6.95
C GLY A 41 -21.25 4.98 -7.49
N VAL A 42 -21.30 3.70 -7.86
CA VAL A 42 -22.53 3.04 -8.32
C VAL A 42 -23.61 3.02 -7.24
N GLU A 43 -23.27 2.78 -5.98
CA GLU A 43 -24.21 2.89 -4.85
C GLU A 43 -24.84 4.30 -4.77
N HIS A 44 -24.04 5.35 -4.92
CA HIS A 44 -24.53 6.74 -4.93
C HIS A 44 -25.35 7.09 -6.18
N VAL A 45 -25.05 6.50 -7.34
CA VAL A 45 -25.89 6.65 -8.54
C VAL A 45 -27.27 6.02 -8.29
N ARG A 46 -27.29 4.81 -7.72
CA ARG A 46 -28.54 4.11 -7.40
C ARG A 46 -29.39 4.84 -6.37
N SER A 47 -28.78 5.56 -5.43
CA SER A 47 -29.50 6.39 -4.46
C SER A 47 -29.89 7.78 -4.98
N GLY A 48 -29.58 8.11 -6.25
CA GLY A 48 -29.84 9.43 -6.84
C GLY A 48 -28.92 10.54 -6.35
N GLU A 49 -27.85 10.21 -5.62
CA GLU A 49 -26.86 11.18 -5.14
C GLU A 49 -25.82 11.57 -6.19
N LEU A 50 -25.66 10.76 -7.23
CA LEU A 50 -24.79 11.01 -8.39
C LEU A 50 -25.56 10.77 -9.69
N ALA A 51 -25.27 11.59 -10.70
CA ALA A 51 -25.76 11.39 -12.06
C ALA A 51 -25.01 10.24 -12.78
N GLY A 52 -23.77 9.96 -12.37
CA GLY A 52 -23.01 8.87 -12.96
C GLY A 52 -21.60 8.70 -12.39
N VAL A 53 -20.88 7.72 -12.96
CA VAL A 53 -19.47 7.45 -12.69
C VAL A 53 -18.70 7.44 -14.01
N LEU A 54 -17.69 8.31 -14.13
CA LEU A 54 -16.83 8.45 -15.31
C LEU A 54 -15.43 7.93 -15.02
N ARG A 55 -15.01 6.85 -15.69
CA ARG A 55 -13.69 6.27 -15.47
C ARG A 55 -12.63 7.03 -16.26
N TYR A 56 -11.86 7.88 -15.59
CA TYR A 56 -10.88 8.71 -16.29
C TYR A 56 -9.58 7.95 -16.57
N LYS A 57 -9.14 8.01 -17.83
CA LYS A 57 -7.95 7.35 -18.38
C LYS A 57 -7.89 5.84 -18.21
N LEU A 58 -9.00 5.16 -17.91
CA LEU A 58 -9.02 3.71 -18.00
C LEU A 58 -8.72 3.32 -19.46
N PRO A 59 -7.65 2.57 -19.74
CA PRO A 59 -7.47 1.98 -21.06
C PRO A 59 -8.62 0.98 -21.24
N PHE A 60 -9.68 1.43 -21.91
CA PHE A 60 -10.81 0.59 -22.30
C PHE A 60 -10.40 -0.19 -23.55
N VAL A 61 -9.41 -1.04 -23.37
CA VAL A 61 -9.03 -2.03 -24.36
C VAL A 61 -9.74 -3.34 -23.97
N PRO A 62 -10.29 -4.11 -24.93
CA PRO A 62 -10.52 -5.54 -24.75
C PRO A 62 -9.25 -6.22 -24.20
N ARG A 63 -9.25 -7.54 -23.90
CA ARG A 63 -7.97 -8.27 -23.74
C ARG A 63 -7.20 -8.25 -25.07
N ASP A 64 -6.63 -7.10 -25.40
CA ASP A 64 -5.65 -6.94 -26.43
C ASP A 64 -4.35 -7.45 -25.84
N GLN A 65 -3.89 -8.60 -26.31
CA GLN A 65 -2.61 -9.17 -25.90
C GLN A 65 -1.44 -8.22 -26.22
N ALA A 66 -1.62 -7.23 -27.09
CA ALA A 66 -0.60 -6.25 -27.43
C ALA A 66 -0.52 -5.07 -26.45
N TRP A 67 -1.54 -4.81 -25.62
CA TRP A 67 -1.47 -3.78 -24.59
C TRP A 67 -1.34 -4.40 -23.20
N THR A 68 -0.11 -4.42 -22.69
CA THR A 68 0.19 -4.73 -21.29
C THR A 68 0.75 -3.49 -20.60
N ARG A 69 0.59 -3.45 -19.28
CA ARG A 69 1.28 -2.46 -18.47
C ARG A 69 2.80 -2.66 -18.63
N PRO A 70 3.62 -1.61 -18.68
CA PRO A 70 5.07 -1.78 -18.78
C PRO A 70 5.62 -2.52 -17.56
N ALA A 71 6.56 -3.45 -17.75
CA ALA A 71 7.21 -4.15 -16.64
C ALA A 71 7.92 -3.18 -15.66
N ALA A 72 8.36 -2.01 -16.13
CA ALA A 72 8.92 -0.95 -15.29
C ALA A 72 7.93 -0.34 -14.28
N ASP A 73 6.63 -0.62 -14.42
CA ASP A 73 5.62 -0.27 -13.41
C ASP A 73 5.57 -1.26 -12.24
N ASN A 74 6.19 -2.42 -12.37
CA ASN A 74 6.36 -3.34 -11.25
C ASN A 74 7.47 -2.82 -10.33
N LEU A 75 7.05 -2.33 -9.16
CA LEU A 75 7.95 -1.77 -8.16
C LEU A 75 8.33 -2.79 -7.09
N ALA A 76 7.85 -4.03 -7.18
CA ALA A 76 8.26 -5.12 -6.31
C ALA A 76 9.74 -5.47 -6.54
N ARG A 77 10.36 -6.08 -5.55
CA ARG A 77 11.69 -6.67 -5.69
C ARG A 77 11.60 -8.00 -6.43
N THR A 78 10.61 -8.80 -6.05
CA THR A 78 10.32 -10.13 -6.61
C THR A 78 8.82 -10.29 -6.74
N GLY A 79 8.36 -11.09 -7.72
CA GLY A 79 6.93 -11.24 -7.96
C GLY A 79 6.29 -9.91 -8.35
N ASP A 80 5.04 -9.70 -7.97
CA ASP A 80 4.23 -8.54 -8.33
C ASP A 80 3.82 -7.69 -7.11
N GLY A 81 4.03 -8.21 -5.90
CA GLY A 81 3.58 -7.66 -4.63
C GLY A 81 4.61 -6.78 -3.91
N ARG A 82 4.14 -5.71 -3.27
CA ARG A 82 4.90 -5.03 -2.20
C ARG A 82 4.00 -4.27 -1.24
N LEU A 83 4.51 -4.00 -0.04
CA LEU A 83 4.00 -2.91 0.78
C LEU A 83 4.63 -1.59 0.34
N SER A 84 3.83 -0.52 0.34
CA SER A 84 4.28 0.85 0.10
C SER A 84 3.79 1.76 1.22
N PHE A 85 4.69 2.58 1.77
CA PHE A 85 4.42 3.58 2.79
C PHE A 85 4.90 4.95 2.31
N VAL A 86 3.99 5.93 2.21
CA VAL A 86 4.24 7.16 1.46
C VAL A 86 3.96 8.42 2.27
N VAL A 87 4.85 9.40 2.13
CA VAL A 87 4.56 10.82 2.35
C VAL A 87 4.76 11.54 1.02
N GLN A 88 3.75 12.31 0.60
CA GLN A 88 3.80 13.05 -0.67
C GLN A 88 4.61 14.34 -0.51
N LYS A 89 5.03 14.94 -1.63
CA LYS A 89 5.58 16.31 -1.63
C LYS A 89 4.59 17.29 -1.00
N GLN A 90 5.11 18.39 -0.46
CA GLN A 90 4.34 19.52 0.08
C GLN A 90 3.28 19.08 1.10
N THR A 91 3.60 18.05 1.87
CA THR A 91 2.68 17.43 2.83
C THR A 91 3.25 17.60 4.23
N THR A 92 2.54 18.37 5.06
CA THR A 92 2.96 18.57 6.44
C THR A 92 2.69 17.34 7.30
N THR A 93 3.72 16.83 7.98
CA THR A 93 3.62 15.76 8.97
C THR A 93 3.98 16.26 10.37
N LYS A 94 3.76 15.41 11.37
CA LYS A 94 4.17 15.64 12.77
C LYS A 94 4.81 14.37 13.30
N ALA A 95 5.70 14.54 14.27
CA ALA A 95 6.25 13.42 15.02
C ALA A 95 5.13 12.52 15.58
N GLY A 96 5.35 11.21 15.55
CA GLY A 96 4.38 10.22 16.02
C GLY A 96 3.37 9.73 14.97
N MET A 97 3.28 10.40 13.81
CA MET A 97 2.45 9.91 12.71
C MET A 97 3.05 8.63 12.10
N SER A 98 2.21 7.72 11.64
CA SER A 98 2.68 6.51 10.94
C SER A 98 1.62 5.85 10.07
N CYS A 99 2.07 5.01 9.14
CA CYS A 99 1.23 4.00 8.49
C CYS A 99 2.00 2.69 8.39
N GLY A 100 1.31 1.57 8.55
CA GLY A 100 1.95 0.27 8.47
C GLY A 100 0.97 -0.86 8.20
N ALA A 101 1.51 -2.03 7.89
CA ALA A 101 0.77 -3.27 7.67
C ALA A 101 1.08 -4.26 8.78
N THR A 102 0.03 -4.85 9.36
CA THR A 102 0.14 -5.77 10.49
C THR A 102 -0.20 -7.20 10.05
N ARG A 103 0.54 -8.21 10.51
CA ARG A 103 0.19 -9.61 10.24
C ARG A 103 0.43 -10.46 11.47
N LYS A 104 -0.48 -11.40 11.69
CA LYS A 104 -0.29 -12.45 12.68
C LYS A 104 0.59 -13.54 12.09
N THR A 105 1.55 -14.00 12.87
CA THR A 105 2.39 -15.16 12.56
C THR A 105 2.15 -16.25 13.59
N VAL A 106 2.18 -17.50 13.14
CA VAL A 106 2.15 -18.67 14.03
C VAL A 106 3.57 -19.20 14.18
N LEU A 107 3.95 -19.58 15.40
CA LEU A 107 5.27 -20.15 15.65
C LEU A 107 5.29 -21.62 15.23
N THR A 108 6.35 -22.03 14.56
CA THR A 108 6.59 -23.45 14.28
C THR A 108 7.03 -24.13 15.57
N SER A 109 6.30 -25.16 16.00
CA SER A 109 6.64 -25.93 17.21
C SER A 109 8.04 -26.54 17.09
N GLY A 110 8.82 -26.47 18.16
CA GLY A 110 10.19 -27.03 18.21
C GLY A 110 11.24 -26.27 17.41
N ALA A 111 10.91 -25.14 16.77
CA ALA A 111 11.90 -24.36 16.02
C ALA A 111 12.98 -23.76 16.95
N ALA A 112 14.25 -24.06 16.66
CA ALA A 112 15.39 -23.56 17.43
C ALA A 112 15.69 -22.07 17.19
N LYS A 113 15.27 -21.53 16.04
CA LYS A 113 15.44 -20.13 15.66
C LYS A 113 14.13 -19.55 15.15
N ARG A 114 13.89 -18.28 15.48
CA ARG A 114 12.76 -17.49 14.98
C ARG A 114 13.30 -16.21 14.36
N VAL A 115 13.42 -16.21 13.05
CA VAL A 115 14.08 -15.12 12.31
C VAL A 115 13.12 -14.58 11.27
N VAL A 116 13.08 -13.25 11.17
CA VAL A 116 12.40 -12.53 10.09
C VAL A 116 13.47 -11.85 9.26
N SER A 117 13.45 -12.08 7.95
CA SER A 117 14.19 -11.27 7.01
C SER A 117 13.24 -10.69 5.98
N PHE A 118 13.56 -9.51 5.47
CA PHE A 118 12.74 -8.82 4.47
C PHE A 118 13.62 -7.86 3.70
N TRP A 119 13.19 -7.52 2.50
CA TRP A 119 13.81 -6.48 1.72
C TRP A 119 13.07 -5.17 1.92
N HIS A 120 13.82 -4.09 1.97
CA HIS A 120 13.29 -2.74 2.08
C HIS A 120 14.00 -1.80 1.10
N ARG A 121 13.30 -0.75 0.70
CA ARG A 121 13.76 0.30 -0.22
C ARG A 121 13.16 1.62 0.19
N ASP A 122 13.82 2.72 -0.14
CA ASP A 122 13.27 4.07 -0.04
C ASP A 122 13.43 4.80 -1.37
N GLY A 123 12.32 5.26 -1.95
CA GLY A 123 12.33 6.22 -3.06
C GLY A 123 12.22 7.63 -2.50
N ARG A 124 13.28 8.43 -2.63
CA ARG A 124 13.38 9.78 -2.06
C ARG A 124 14.19 10.70 -2.95
N GLY A 125 13.92 12.01 -2.88
CA GLY A 125 14.76 13.03 -3.52
C GLY A 125 16.18 13.10 -2.92
N PRO A 126 17.16 13.63 -3.69
CA PRO A 126 18.56 13.69 -3.26
C PRO A 126 18.82 14.66 -2.10
N GLU A 127 17.99 15.69 -1.94
CA GLU A 127 18.15 16.75 -0.93
C GLU A 127 17.49 16.43 0.42
N HIS A 128 16.95 15.22 0.57
CA HIS A 128 16.13 14.86 1.71
C HIS A 128 16.99 14.36 2.90
N PRO A 129 16.97 15.05 4.06
CA PRO A 129 17.90 14.81 5.17
C PRO A 129 17.53 13.61 6.06
N ALA A 130 18.53 13.06 6.75
CA ALA A 130 18.32 12.01 7.75
C ALA A 130 17.59 12.51 9.02
N GLY A 131 16.98 11.58 9.76
CA GLY A 131 16.43 11.79 11.09
C GLY A 131 14.93 12.07 11.16
N TYR A 132 14.23 12.04 10.02
CA TYR A 132 12.81 12.39 9.91
C TYR A 132 11.91 11.16 9.79
N HIS A 133 12.16 10.32 8.79
CA HIS A 133 11.33 9.15 8.49
C HIS A 133 12.08 7.87 8.81
N ILE A 134 11.42 6.97 9.55
CA ILE A 134 12.03 5.75 10.06
C ILE A 134 11.23 4.54 9.55
N LYS A 135 11.92 3.62 8.89
CA LYS A 135 11.43 2.29 8.55
C LYS A 135 11.47 1.45 9.84
N GLN A 136 10.39 0.80 10.22
CA GLN A 136 10.35 0.00 11.45
C GLN A 136 9.68 -1.36 11.23
N LEU A 137 10.21 -2.37 11.92
CA LEU A 137 9.54 -3.64 12.20
C LEU A 137 9.22 -3.68 13.69
N LEU A 138 7.95 -3.95 14.00
CA LEU A 138 7.46 -4.12 15.34
C LEU A 138 7.07 -5.57 15.57
N LEU A 139 7.39 -6.09 16.75
CA LEU A 139 6.91 -7.35 17.31
C LEU A 139 5.98 -7.03 18.49
N ASP A 140 4.72 -7.42 18.39
CA ASP A 140 3.70 -7.19 19.42
C ASP A 140 3.65 -5.74 19.92
N GLY A 141 3.81 -4.80 18.98
CA GLY A 141 3.80 -3.36 19.26
C GLY A 141 5.14 -2.76 19.71
N LYS A 142 6.17 -3.58 19.95
CA LYS A 142 7.52 -3.12 20.32
C LYS A 142 8.42 -3.06 19.09
N VAL A 143 9.21 -2.00 18.94
CA VAL A 143 10.19 -1.89 17.84
C VAL A 143 11.32 -2.90 18.08
N VAL A 144 11.53 -3.80 17.13
CA VAL A 144 12.62 -4.80 17.13
C VAL A 144 13.66 -4.53 16.04
N TRP A 145 13.31 -3.69 15.08
CA TRP A 145 14.25 -3.17 14.09
C TRP A 145 13.79 -1.80 13.62
N GLU A 146 14.74 -0.90 13.43
CA GLU A 146 14.50 0.37 12.79
C GLU A 146 15.68 0.82 11.95
N ARG A 147 15.38 1.59 10.90
CA ARG A 147 16.39 2.19 10.03
C ARG A 147 15.88 3.50 9.44
N ASP A 148 16.74 4.51 9.47
CA ASP A 148 16.44 5.78 8.81
C ASP A 148 16.30 5.58 7.29
N VAL A 149 15.38 6.31 6.64
CA VAL A 149 15.26 6.26 5.17
C VAL A 149 16.49 6.81 4.48
N ALA A 150 17.27 7.69 5.10
CA ALA A 150 18.51 8.21 4.52
C ALA A 150 19.75 7.35 4.81
N ALA A 151 19.61 6.24 5.57
CA ALA A 151 20.74 5.39 5.94
C ALA A 151 21.25 4.50 4.79
N ASP A 152 20.46 4.34 3.73
CA ASP A 152 20.78 3.53 2.56
C ASP A 152 20.81 4.39 1.28
N ALA A 153 21.43 3.85 0.24
CA ALA A 153 21.32 4.41 -1.09
C ALA A 153 19.85 4.44 -1.52
N ALA A 154 19.41 5.61 -1.98
CA ALA A 154 18.05 5.77 -2.47
C ALA A 154 17.77 4.78 -3.61
N ASP A 155 16.51 4.40 -3.72
CA ASP A 155 15.98 3.57 -4.79
C ASP A 155 16.57 2.15 -4.90
N THR A 156 17.32 1.72 -3.88
CA THR A 156 17.99 0.42 -3.82
C THR A 156 17.32 -0.50 -2.81
N TRP A 157 17.07 -1.75 -3.21
CA TRP A 157 16.58 -2.80 -2.31
C TRP A 157 17.74 -3.31 -1.43
N VAL A 158 17.54 -3.30 -0.12
CA VAL A 158 18.49 -3.81 0.88
C VAL A 158 17.78 -4.80 1.79
N ARG A 159 18.49 -5.83 2.23
CA ARG A 159 17.93 -6.87 3.11
C ARG A 159 18.19 -6.54 4.58
N ALA A 160 17.16 -6.67 5.40
CA ALA A 160 17.25 -6.72 6.85
C ALA A 160 16.98 -8.15 7.35
N THR A 161 17.66 -8.54 8.43
CA THR A 161 17.46 -9.81 9.13
C THR A 161 17.42 -9.53 10.63
N VAL A 162 16.38 -10.01 11.30
CA VAL A 162 16.12 -9.79 12.72
C VAL A 162 15.88 -11.14 13.38
N ASP A 163 16.69 -11.46 14.38
CA ASP A 163 16.48 -12.62 15.24
C ASP A 163 15.50 -12.23 16.35
N LEU A 164 14.39 -12.96 16.44
CA LEU A 164 13.31 -12.78 17.41
C LEU A 164 13.24 -13.95 18.40
N THR A 165 14.25 -14.82 18.43
CA THR A 165 14.20 -16.08 19.17
C THR A 165 13.98 -15.87 20.66
N ALA A 166 14.65 -14.88 21.26
CA ALA A 166 14.55 -14.58 22.68
C ALA A 166 13.19 -13.96 23.04
N GLU A 167 12.72 -13.01 22.22
CA GLU A 167 11.47 -12.27 22.38
C GLU A 167 10.24 -13.16 22.24
N LEU A 168 10.38 -14.26 21.49
CA LEU A 168 9.31 -15.20 21.18
C LEU A 168 9.42 -16.52 21.96
N SER A 169 10.26 -16.57 23.00
CA SER A 169 10.37 -17.74 23.86
C SER A 169 9.03 -18.04 24.55
N GLY A 170 8.56 -19.29 24.44
CA GLY A 170 7.28 -19.74 25.04
C GLY A 170 6.01 -19.24 24.35
N ALA A 171 6.11 -18.36 23.34
CA ALA A 171 4.96 -17.91 22.57
C ALA A 171 4.46 -19.00 21.60
N THR A 172 3.20 -18.89 21.17
CA THR A 172 2.61 -19.73 20.10
C THR A 172 2.21 -18.94 18.86
N SER A 173 2.02 -17.64 19.02
CA SER A 173 1.77 -16.70 17.93
C SER A 173 2.32 -15.33 18.30
N ALA A 174 2.54 -14.51 17.29
CA ALA A 174 3.00 -13.14 17.43
C ALA A 174 2.41 -12.26 16.35
N THR A 175 2.53 -10.95 16.52
CA THR A 175 2.14 -9.96 15.53
C THR A 175 3.34 -9.20 15.04
N LEU A 176 3.57 -9.21 13.73
CA LEU A 176 4.58 -8.41 13.07
C LEU A 176 3.92 -7.20 12.39
N ARG A 177 4.52 -6.03 12.52
CA ARG A 177 4.08 -4.82 11.82
C ARG A 177 5.25 -4.09 11.17
N TRP A 178 5.17 -3.93 9.86
CA TRP A 178 6.06 -3.04 9.11
C TRP A 178 5.40 -1.67 9.02
N ARG A 179 6.14 -0.60 9.29
CA ARG A 179 5.60 0.76 9.19
C ARG A 179 6.65 1.78 8.77
N LEU A 180 6.17 2.89 8.22
CA LEU A 180 6.87 4.17 8.17
C LEU A 180 6.43 5.02 9.36
N TYR A 181 7.40 5.54 10.11
CA TYR A 181 7.18 6.35 11.30
C TYR A 181 7.83 7.73 11.15
N GLU A 182 7.05 8.77 11.40
CA GLU A 182 7.53 10.16 11.47
C GLU A 182 8.19 10.39 12.83
N ARG A 183 9.52 10.38 12.88
CA ARG A 183 10.29 10.77 14.08
C ARG A 183 10.26 12.28 14.29
N LYS A 184 10.26 13.05 13.20
CA LYS A 184 10.12 14.50 13.18
C LYS A 184 9.11 14.89 12.10
N GLY A 185 8.40 15.99 12.30
CA GLY A 185 7.53 16.54 11.27
C GLY A 185 8.31 17.21 10.14
N VAL A 186 7.78 17.15 8.93
CA VAL A 186 8.26 17.86 7.74
C VAL A 186 7.15 18.75 7.18
N SER A 187 7.49 19.70 6.31
CA SER A 187 6.53 20.43 5.46
C SER A 187 6.60 20.00 3.99
N ASP A 188 7.76 19.54 3.53
CA ASP A 188 7.99 19.03 2.19
C ASP A 188 9.11 17.99 2.20
N TYR A 189 8.72 16.72 2.18
CA TYR A 189 9.64 15.59 2.09
C TYR A 189 8.90 14.44 1.41
N PHE A 190 9.30 14.11 0.19
CA PHE A 190 8.76 12.95 -0.51
C PHE A 190 9.48 11.68 -0.08
N ILE A 191 8.71 10.65 0.25
CA ILE A 191 9.23 9.32 0.50
C ILE A 191 8.22 8.27 0.08
N ASP A 192 8.69 7.21 -0.60
CA ASP A 192 7.98 5.94 -0.79
C ASP A 192 8.86 4.79 -0.28
N VAL A 193 8.51 4.24 0.88
CA VAL A 193 9.18 3.07 1.43
C VAL A 193 8.53 1.80 0.90
N GLY A 194 9.33 0.92 0.30
CA GLY A 194 8.95 -0.43 -0.09
C GLY A 194 9.35 -1.46 0.97
N VAL A 195 8.49 -2.47 1.18
CA VAL A 195 8.84 -3.73 1.85
C VAL A 195 8.37 -4.89 0.98
N ASP A 196 9.21 -5.90 0.79
CA ASP A 196 8.95 -7.07 -0.03
C ASP A 196 9.78 -8.30 0.42
N ASP A 197 9.46 -9.47 -0.10
CA ASP A 197 10.23 -10.73 0.02
C ASP A 197 10.51 -11.06 1.50
N ILE A 198 9.42 -11.13 2.29
CA ILE A 198 9.48 -11.48 3.71
C ILE A 198 9.77 -12.98 3.81
N ALA A 199 10.94 -13.33 4.32
CA ALA A 199 11.31 -14.71 4.61
C ALA A 199 11.29 -14.96 6.12
N LEU A 200 10.64 -16.05 6.51
CA LEU A 200 10.40 -16.44 7.89
C LEU A 200 11.08 -17.77 8.18
N THR A 201 11.83 -17.84 9.28
CA THR A 201 12.37 -19.09 9.84
C THR A 201 11.74 -19.32 11.20
N GLY A 202 11.19 -20.50 11.45
CA GLY A 202 10.49 -20.84 12.70
C GLY A 202 9.15 -20.10 12.92
N LEU A 203 8.66 -19.44 11.88
CA LEU A 203 7.42 -18.66 11.85
C LEU A 203 6.68 -18.94 10.55
N ALA A 204 5.35 -18.91 10.60
CA ALA A 204 4.48 -19.07 9.45
C ALA A 204 3.52 -17.89 9.33
N MET A 205 3.34 -17.41 8.10
CA MET A 205 2.43 -16.32 7.73
C MET A 205 1.91 -16.59 6.32
N SER A 206 0.63 -16.31 6.06
CA SER A 206 0.12 -16.36 4.69
C SER A 206 0.51 -15.12 3.90
N ASP A 207 0.82 -15.36 2.63
CA ASP A 207 1.22 -14.37 1.61
C ASP A 207 2.41 -13.48 2.00
N PRO A 208 3.57 -14.05 2.36
CA PRO A 208 4.74 -13.26 2.76
C PRO A 208 5.47 -12.58 1.59
N GLY A 209 5.04 -12.81 0.34
CA GLY A 209 5.48 -12.06 -0.85
C GLY A 209 4.55 -10.89 -1.21
N MET A 210 3.47 -10.66 -0.45
CA MET A 210 2.52 -9.57 -0.71
C MET A 210 1.82 -9.63 -2.09
N GLU A 211 1.70 -10.83 -2.65
CA GLU A 211 1.12 -11.07 -3.99
C GLU A 211 -0.41 -10.97 -4.00
N ASN A 212 -1.03 -10.89 -2.81
CA ASN A 212 -2.47 -10.78 -2.66
C ASN A 212 -2.86 -9.53 -1.86
N ALA A 213 -3.18 -8.45 -2.59
CA ALA A 213 -3.63 -7.19 -1.99
C ALA A 213 -4.86 -7.36 -1.08
N ALA A 214 -5.74 -8.35 -1.31
CA ALA A 214 -6.90 -8.58 -0.46
C ALA A 214 -6.53 -9.13 0.93
N VAL A 215 -5.37 -9.79 1.05
CA VAL A 215 -4.85 -10.31 2.33
C VAL A 215 -4.22 -9.19 3.16
N TRP A 216 -3.58 -8.21 2.50
CA TRP A 216 -2.82 -7.16 3.16
C TRP A 216 -3.58 -5.85 3.37
N THR A 217 -4.48 -5.47 2.46
CA THR A 217 -5.24 -4.20 2.56
C THR A 217 -6.00 -4.06 3.88
N PRO A 218 -6.71 -5.08 4.41
CA PRO A 218 -7.42 -4.98 5.68
C PRO A 218 -6.51 -4.78 6.89
N THR A 219 -5.20 -5.02 6.75
CA THR A 219 -4.25 -4.93 7.86
C THR A 219 -3.45 -3.63 7.89
N LEU A 220 -3.72 -2.75 6.92
CA LEU A 220 -3.16 -1.41 6.84
C LEU A 220 -3.81 -0.53 7.90
N ALA A 221 -2.97 0.13 8.69
CA ALA A 221 -3.43 1.03 9.73
C ALA A 221 -2.59 2.31 9.76
N ARG A 222 -3.29 3.45 9.70
CA ARG A 222 -2.75 4.79 9.92
C ARG A 222 -2.86 5.18 11.39
N GLN A 223 -1.86 5.87 11.88
CA GLN A 223 -1.89 6.59 13.13
C GLN A 223 -1.64 8.07 12.84
N GLY A 224 -2.74 8.80 12.61
CA GLY A 224 -2.72 10.24 12.38
C GLY A 224 -2.09 10.68 11.05
N GLY A 225 -2.55 11.84 10.59
CA GLY A 225 -1.91 12.60 9.52
C GLY A 225 -1.82 11.93 8.14
N PRO A 226 -1.01 12.51 7.25
CA PRO A 226 -0.93 12.14 5.83
C PRO A 226 0.20 11.16 5.52
N VAL A 227 0.48 10.21 6.41
CA VAL A 227 1.32 9.05 6.09
C VAL A 227 0.40 7.97 5.52
N TYR A 228 0.59 7.60 4.26
CA TYR A 228 -0.27 6.64 3.56
C TYR A 228 0.39 5.27 3.49
N CYS A 229 -0.43 4.23 3.42
CA CYS A 229 0.08 2.89 3.17
C CYS A 229 -0.88 2.10 2.29
N SER A 230 -0.29 1.23 1.47
CA SER A 230 -1.01 0.39 0.51
C SER A 230 -0.28 -0.93 0.34
N ALA A 231 -1.04 -2.00 0.11
CA ALA A 231 -0.53 -3.20 -0.54
C ALA A 231 -0.68 -3.00 -2.06
N GLN A 232 0.45 -3.00 -2.78
CA GLN A 232 0.48 -2.82 -4.22
C GLN A 232 0.76 -4.18 -4.85
N VAL A 233 -0.08 -4.55 -5.82
CA VAL A 233 0.14 -5.72 -6.67
C VAL A 233 0.14 -5.23 -8.10
N TYR A 234 1.22 -5.48 -8.81
CA TYR A 234 1.34 -5.22 -10.22
C TYR A 234 0.39 -6.14 -11.00
N HIS A 235 -0.23 -5.60 -12.04
CA HIS A 235 -1.12 -6.33 -12.91
C HIS A 235 -0.75 -6.01 -14.35
N GLU A 236 -0.15 -6.99 -15.03
CA GLU A 236 0.25 -6.86 -16.43
C GLU A 236 -0.97 -6.54 -17.32
N ASN A 237 -2.08 -7.24 -17.09
CA ASN A 237 -3.34 -7.09 -17.85
C ASN A 237 -4.33 -6.10 -17.21
N TYR A 238 -3.81 -5.06 -16.55
CA TYR A 238 -4.58 -4.14 -15.69
C TYR A 238 -5.90 -3.65 -16.32
N GLY A 239 -5.88 -3.16 -17.56
CA GLY A 239 -7.07 -2.59 -18.23
C GLY A 239 -8.18 -3.62 -18.41
N ALA A 240 -7.82 -4.80 -18.90
CA ALA A 240 -8.75 -5.90 -19.11
C ALA A 240 -9.32 -6.45 -17.80
N ASP A 241 -8.47 -6.69 -16.81
CA ASP A 241 -8.90 -7.22 -15.51
C ASP A 241 -9.78 -6.21 -14.75
N LEU A 242 -9.45 -4.92 -14.83
CA LEU A 242 -10.28 -3.85 -14.27
C LEU A 242 -11.63 -3.76 -14.99
N GLY A 243 -11.63 -3.84 -16.32
CA GLY A 243 -12.84 -3.87 -17.14
C GLY A 243 -13.79 -4.99 -16.71
N ALA A 244 -13.27 -6.20 -16.56
CA ALA A 244 -14.05 -7.37 -16.15
C ALA A 244 -14.63 -7.24 -14.73
N ARG A 245 -13.85 -6.73 -13.76
CA ARG A 245 -14.33 -6.49 -12.39
C ARG A 245 -15.44 -5.45 -12.35
N ILE A 246 -15.26 -4.35 -13.08
CA ILE A 246 -16.23 -3.26 -13.07
C ILE A 246 -17.50 -3.65 -13.83
N ALA A 247 -17.42 -4.42 -14.91
CA ALA A 247 -18.61 -4.90 -15.64
C ALA A 247 -19.59 -5.65 -14.70
N LYS A 248 -19.06 -6.45 -13.77
CA LYS A 248 -19.88 -7.16 -12.75
C LYS A 248 -20.65 -6.21 -11.83
N LEU A 249 -20.08 -5.05 -11.48
CA LEU A 249 -20.73 -4.07 -10.61
C LEU A 249 -21.97 -3.44 -11.28
N TYR A 250 -21.89 -3.21 -12.59
CA TYR A 250 -23.01 -2.66 -13.37
C TYR A 250 -24.07 -3.71 -13.71
N ALA A 251 -23.68 -4.99 -13.88
CA ALA A 251 -24.63 -6.07 -14.16
C ALA A 251 -25.43 -6.53 -12.93
N ALA A 252 -24.97 -6.25 -11.71
CA ALA A 252 -25.64 -6.61 -10.46
C ALA A 252 -26.72 -5.59 -10.03
N GLY A 253 -27.28 -4.83 -10.97
CA GLY A 253 -28.24 -3.74 -10.75
C GLY A 253 -29.52 -3.95 -11.51
#